data_AF-A0A8J3Q870-F1
#
_entry.id   AF-A0A8J3Q870-F1
#
_cell.length_a   1.000
_cell.length_b   1.000
_cell.length_c   1.000
_cell.angle_alpha   90.00
_cell.angle_beta   90.00
_cell.angle_gamma   90.00
#
_symmetry.space_group_name_H-M   'P 1'
#
loop_
_entity.id
_entity.type
_entity.pdbx_description
1 polymer ?
#
loop_
_entity_poly.entity_id
_entity_poly.type
_entity_poly.pdbx_seq_one_letter_code
_entity_poly.pdbx_strand_id
1 'polypeptide(L)'
;MGEPPMADSFPVLSEHALEPVGLGWSRLRQREVTLPPTQPGTVRVFAVKGRYLPEPGQAKVRAATSVSIVDMSPRLVQVSIEMTPPPGAIACQVRVSFRCQVVEPAAVAQLHLHDLQSALDGYLAQSSRLRRLAAPSSPDRLHETYLLIQQRISAQFSVQPPEIPGMRIELGFVKVDVS
;
A
#
# COMPACT_ATOMS: atom_id res chain seq x y z
N MET A 1 -7.97 -18.90 -19.34
CA MET A 1 -7.33 -17.57 -19.20
C MET A 1 -7.10 -17.39 -17.72
N GLY A 2 -5.94 -17.77 -17.22
CA GLY A 2 -5.62 -17.68 -15.79
C GLY A 2 -5.28 -16.23 -15.47
N GLU A 3 -5.97 -15.64 -14.49
CA GLU A 3 -5.59 -14.35 -13.93
C GLU A 3 -4.12 -14.41 -13.46
N PRO A 4 -3.31 -13.38 -13.77
CA PRO A 4 -1.96 -13.30 -13.21
C PRO A 4 -2.06 -13.31 -11.68
N PRO A 5 -1.04 -13.85 -10.98
CA PRO A 5 -1.06 -13.86 -9.52
C PRO A 5 -1.25 -12.44 -9.01
N MET A 6 -2.30 -12.21 -8.22
CA MET A 6 -2.65 -10.95 -7.54
C MET A 6 -1.61 -10.55 -6.47
N ALA A 7 -0.34 -10.94 -6.63
CA ALA A 7 0.71 -10.82 -5.63
C ALA A 7 1.09 -9.35 -5.36
N ASP A 8 0.82 -8.44 -6.30
CA ASP A 8 1.29 -7.05 -6.22
C ASP A 8 0.20 -6.05 -5.81
N SER A 9 -1.07 -6.47 -5.73
CA SER A 9 -2.13 -5.54 -5.33
C SER A 9 -2.32 -5.57 -3.82
N PHE A 10 -1.98 -4.46 -3.16
CA PHE A 10 -2.17 -4.24 -1.74
C PHE A 10 -2.24 -2.74 -1.49
N PRO A 11 -3.14 -2.25 -0.64
CA PRO A 11 -4.10 -2.98 0.21
C PRO A 11 -5.44 -3.39 -0.43
N VAL A 12 -5.89 -2.76 -1.52
CA VAL A 12 -7.12 -3.18 -2.22
C VAL A 12 -6.79 -4.26 -3.23
N LEU A 13 -7.16 -5.50 -2.96
CA LEU A 13 -6.84 -6.67 -3.80
C LEU A 13 -7.61 -6.67 -5.12
N SER A 14 -8.89 -6.32 -5.08
CA SER A 14 -9.74 -6.24 -6.27
C SER A 14 -10.92 -5.30 -6.03
N GLU A 15 -11.48 -4.76 -7.12
CA GLU A 15 -12.73 -4.01 -7.09
C GLU A 15 -13.65 -4.51 -8.21
N HIS A 16 -14.91 -4.73 -7.85
CA HIS A 16 -15.92 -5.24 -8.76
C HIS A 16 -17.08 -4.25 -8.83
N ALA A 17 -17.38 -3.78 -10.04
CA ALA A 17 -18.59 -3.03 -10.31
C ALA A 17 -19.81 -3.93 -10.10
N LEU A 18 -20.84 -3.37 -9.47
CA LEU A 18 -22.09 -4.04 -9.17
C LEU A 18 -23.17 -3.43 -10.07
N GLU A 19 -23.77 -4.24 -10.93
CA GLU A 19 -24.88 -3.82 -11.81
C GLU A 19 -26.00 -3.13 -10.99
N PRO A 20 -26.50 -1.95 -11.42
CA PRO A 20 -27.59 -1.27 -10.75
C PRO A 20 -28.87 -2.11 -10.77
N VAL A 21 -29.63 -2.13 -9.66
CA VAL A 21 -30.97 -2.72 -9.67
C VAL A 21 -31.87 -1.82 -10.52
N GLY A 22 -32.17 -2.25 -11.75
CA GLY A 22 -32.98 -1.46 -12.68
C GLY A 22 -34.35 -1.08 -12.10
N LEU A 23 -34.71 0.20 -12.24
CA LEU A 23 -36.02 0.78 -11.88
C LEU A 23 -37.17 0.34 -12.83
N GLY A 24 -36.92 -0.62 -13.72
CA GLY A 24 -37.89 -1.13 -14.69
C GLY A 24 -38.91 -2.08 -14.05
N TRP A 25 -40.06 -2.25 -14.70
CA TRP A 25 -41.28 -2.94 -14.22
C TRP A 25 -41.13 -4.42 -13.81
N SER A 26 -39.91 -4.95 -13.75
CA SER A 26 -39.59 -6.30 -13.28
C SER A 26 -39.32 -6.31 -11.77
N ARG A 27 -40.36 -6.09 -10.96
CA ARG A 27 -40.31 -6.14 -9.48
C ARG A 27 -40.05 -7.53 -8.89
N LEU A 28 -39.81 -8.55 -9.73
CA LEU A 28 -39.75 -9.96 -9.34
C LEU A 28 -38.36 -10.61 -9.46
N ARG A 29 -37.36 -9.93 -10.03
CA ARG A 29 -35.99 -10.44 -9.96
C ARG A 29 -35.35 -9.99 -8.65
N GLN A 30 -35.51 -10.82 -7.61
CA GLN A 30 -34.62 -10.77 -6.47
C GLN A 30 -33.19 -10.86 -7.00
N ARG A 31 -32.40 -9.79 -6.83
CA ARG A 31 -30.99 -9.81 -7.19
C ARG A 31 -30.30 -10.86 -6.33
N GLU A 32 -29.90 -11.96 -6.95
CA GLU A 32 -28.89 -12.84 -6.38
C GLU A 32 -27.56 -12.12 -6.58
N VAL A 33 -27.14 -11.37 -5.55
CA VAL A 33 -25.86 -10.66 -5.57
C VAL A 33 -24.79 -11.72 -5.40
N THR A 34 -24.22 -12.22 -6.49
CA THR A 34 -23.02 -13.05 -6.42
C THR A 34 -21.87 -12.19 -5.93
N LEU A 35 -21.58 -12.26 -4.64
CA LEU A 35 -20.50 -11.51 -4.02
C LEU A 35 -19.17 -12.20 -4.30
N PRO A 36 -18.09 -11.44 -4.54
CA PRO A 36 -16.75 -12.01 -4.61
C PRO A 36 -16.44 -12.76 -3.31
N PRO A 37 -15.82 -13.95 -3.39
CA PRO A 37 -15.45 -14.71 -2.20
C PRO A 37 -14.45 -13.92 -1.35
N THR A 38 -14.58 -14.00 -0.03
CA THR A 38 -13.62 -13.45 0.92
C THR A 38 -12.60 -14.51 1.29
N GLN A 39 -11.33 -14.13 1.26
CA GLN A 39 -10.24 -14.94 1.83
C GLN A 39 -10.04 -14.55 3.30
N PRO A 40 -9.47 -15.43 4.15
CA PRO A 40 -9.08 -15.07 5.50
C PRO A 40 -8.20 -13.82 5.52
N GLY A 41 -8.46 -12.90 6.45
CA GLY A 41 -7.74 -11.63 6.54
C GLY A 41 -8.24 -10.55 5.56
N THR A 42 -9.26 -10.80 4.74
CA THR A 42 -9.85 -9.80 3.84
C THR A 42 -11.24 -9.34 4.29
N VAL A 43 -11.61 -8.12 3.92
CA VAL A 43 -12.93 -7.52 4.19
C VAL A 43 -13.53 -6.95 2.91
N ARG A 44 -14.83 -7.16 2.70
CA ARG A 44 -15.58 -6.51 1.62
C ARG A 44 -15.99 -5.11 2.03
N VAL A 45 -15.68 -4.14 1.19
CA VAL A 45 -16.11 -2.75 1.35
C VAL A 45 -17.00 -2.36 0.19
N PHE A 46 -18.20 -1.90 0.49
CA PHE A 46 -19.22 -1.58 -0.51
C PHE A 46 -19.33 -0.07 -0.69
N ALA A 47 -19.28 0.38 -1.94
CA ALA A 47 -19.58 1.76 -2.29
C ALA A 47 -21.10 1.94 -2.41
N VAL A 48 -21.72 2.66 -1.47
CA VAL A 48 -23.16 2.90 -1.40
C VAL A 48 -23.41 4.40 -1.36
N LYS A 49 -23.94 4.96 -2.45
CA LYS A 49 -24.24 6.41 -2.58
C LYS A 49 -23.05 7.30 -2.19
N GLY A 50 -21.85 6.95 -2.64
CA GLY A 50 -20.61 7.69 -2.36
C GLY A 50 -20.01 7.45 -0.96
N ARG A 51 -20.56 6.53 -0.17
CA ARG A 51 -19.97 6.10 1.11
C ARG A 51 -19.39 4.70 0.98
N TYR A 52 -18.26 4.45 1.62
CA TYR A 52 -17.61 3.15 1.66
C TYR A 52 -17.94 2.48 3.00
N LEU A 53 -18.60 1.33 2.95
CA LEU A 53 -19.10 0.63 4.14
C LEU A 53 -18.56 -0.80 4.19
N PRO A 54 -17.84 -1.20 5.25
CA PRO A 54 -17.42 -2.58 5.43
C PRO A 54 -18.65 -3.45 5.78
N GLU A 55 -18.82 -4.54 5.04
CA GLU A 55 -19.87 -5.57 5.25
C GLU A 55 -21.22 -5.04 5.76
N PRO A 56 -21.90 -4.14 5.02
CA PRO A 56 -23.15 -3.58 5.46
C PRO A 56 -24.29 -4.60 5.32
N GLY A 57 -25.43 -4.34 5.96
CA GLY A 57 -26.62 -5.18 5.82
C GLY A 57 -27.14 -5.28 4.38
N GLN A 58 -27.89 -6.35 4.09
CA GLN A 58 -28.32 -6.75 2.74
C GLN A 58 -28.98 -5.63 1.91
N ALA A 59 -29.78 -4.77 2.54
CA ALA A 59 -30.44 -3.65 1.86
C ALA A 59 -29.41 -2.65 1.27
N LYS A 60 -28.32 -2.38 1.99
CA LYS A 60 -27.24 -1.50 1.53
C LYS A 60 -26.38 -2.18 0.47
N VAL A 61 -26.11 -3.48 0.61
CA VAL A 61 -25.42 -4.29 -0.42
C VAL A 61 -26.17 -4.23 -1.75
N ARG A 62 -27.49 -4.36 -1.74
CA ARG A 62 -28.31 -4.26 -2.97
C ARG A 62 -28.25 -2.88 -3.63
N ALA A 63 -28.04 -1.83 -2.83
CA ALA A 63 -27.89 -0.46 -3.29
C ALA A 63 -26.44 -0.05 -3.60
N ALA A 64 -25.48 -0.97 -3.45
CA ALA A 64 -24.08 -0.70 -3.72
C ALA A 64 -23.79 -0.67 -5.23
N THR A 65 -22.87 0.21 -5.63
CA THR A 65 -22.40 0.38 -7.02
C THR A 65 -21.10 -0.36 -7.29
N SER A 66 -20.29 -0.62 -6.26
CA SER A 66 -19.11 -1.47 -6.35
C SER A 66 -18.84 -2.16 -5.01
N VAL A 67 -18.02 -3.21 -5.06
CA VAL A 67 -17.45 -3.89 -3.90
C VAL A 67 -15.95 -4.04 -4.07
N SER A 68 -15.18 -3.59 -3.10
CA SER A 68 -13.73 -3.74 -3.02
C SER A 68 -13.39 -4.83 -2.01
N ILE A 69 -12.40 -5.66 -2.33
CA ILE A 69 -11.79 -6.61 -1.39
C ILE A 69 -10.53 -5.98 -0.82
N VAL A 70 -10.50 -5.76 0.49
CA VAL A 70 -9.38 -5.12 1.18
C VAL A 70 -8.67 -6.14 2.06
N ASP A 71 -7.36 -6.27 1.91
CA ASP A 71 -6.54 -7.13 2.78
C ASP A 71 -6.17 -6.37 4.06
N MET A 72 -6.57 -6.92 5.20
CA MET A 72 -6.30 -6.40 6.54
C MET A 72 -5.15 -7.12 7.25
N SER A 73 -4.55 -8.11 6.60
CA SER A 73 -3.41 -8.85 7.13
C SER A 73 -2.17 -7.95 7.18
N PRO A 74 -1.35 -8.02 8.24
CA PRO A 74 -0.07 -7.34 8.27
C PRO A 74 0.83 -7.85 7.13
N ARG A 75 1.37 -6.94 6.32
CA ARG A 75 2.33 -7.25 5.25
C ARG A 75 3.61 -6.45 5.42
N LEU A 76 4.71 -7.04 4.94
CA LEU A 76 5.97 -6.31 4.75
C LEU A 76 6.02 -5.80 3.32
N VAL A 77 6.12 -4.49 3.13
CA VAL A 77 6.30 -3.85 1.83
C VAL A 77 7.70 -3.27 1.75
N GLN A 78 8.43 -3.60 0.69
CA GLN A 78 9.80 -3.16 0.50
C GLN A 78 9.89 -2.14 -0.62
N VAL A 79 10.60 -1.05 -0.36
CA VAL A 79 10.89 -0.01 -1.35
C VAL A 79 12.40 0.15 -1.44
N SER A 80 12.89 0.33 -2.67
CA SER A 80 14.31 0.49 -2.94
C SER A 80 14.60 1.90 -3.44
N ILE A 81 15.58 2.56 -2.85
CA ILE A 81 16.04 3.89 -3.23
C ILE A 81 17.42 3.77 -3.83
N GLU A 82 17.59 4.22 -5.06
CA GLU A 82 18.90 4.40 -5.65
C GLU A 82 19.57 5.64 -5.06
N MET A 83 20.79 5.46 -4.56
CA MET A 83 21.63 6.53 -4.05
C MET A 83 22.79 6.79 -5.01
N THR A 84 23.35 7.98 -4.93
CA THR A 84 24.65 8.24 -5.57
C THR A 84 25.69 7.31 -4.95
N PRO A 85 26.39 6.48 -5.75
CA PRO A 85 27.41 5.60 -5.22
C PRO A 85 28.59 6.42 -4.66
N PRO A 86 29.23 5.96 -3.57
CA PRO A 86 30.47 6.56 -3.09
C PRO A 86 31.62 6.33 -4.12
N PRO A 87 32.71 7.13 -4.06
CA PRO A 87 33.88 6.91 -4.91
C PRO A 87 34.42 5.48 -4.79
N GLY A 88 34.59 4.81 -5.94
CA GLY A 88 35.07 3.42 -5.99
C GLY A 88 33.96 2.36 -6.00
N ALA A 89 32.69 2.72 -5.82
CA ALA A 89 31.54 1.83 -5.98
C ALA A 89 30.83 2.05 -7.33
N ILE A 90 30.20 0.99 -7.84
CA ILE A 90 29.42 0.99 -9.09
C ILE A 90 27.97 1.36 -8.79
N ALA A 91 27.42 0.87 -7.68
CA ALA A 91 26.04 1.14 -7.27
C ALA A 91 25.89 1.21 -5.75
N CYS A 92 24.90 2.00 -5.31
CA CYS A 92 24.46 2.06 -3.93
C CYS A 92 22.93 2.07 -3.89
N GLN A 93 22.34 1.08 -3.24
CA GLN A 93 20.89 0.93 -3.10
C GLN A 93 20.53 0.82 -1.62
N VAL A 94 19.49 1.55 -1.21
CA VAL A 94 18.89 1.41 0.12
C VAL A 94 17.56 0.73 -0.01
N ARG A 95 17.38 -0.40 0.68
CA ARG A 95 16.09 -1.08 0.81
C ARG A 95 15.47 -0.75 2.15
N VAL A 96 14.28 -0.17 2.11
CA VAL A 96 13.48 0.15 3.30
C VAL A 96 12.29 -0.79 3.32
N SER A 97 12.10 -1.49 4.42
CA SER A 97 10.96 -2.37 4.66
C SER A 97 9.99 -1.70 5.62
N PHE A 98 8.70 -1.75 5.28
CA PHE A 98 7.60 -1.22 6.08
C PHE A 98 6.68 -2.35 6.50
N ARG A 99 6.30 -2.37 7.78
CA ARG A 99 5.20 -3.18 8.26
C ARG A 99 3.90 -2.39 8.07
N CYS A 100 3.09 -2.86 7.15
CA CYS A 100 1.86 -2.19 6.72
C CYS A 100 0.65 -3.03 7.11
N GLN A 101 -0.39 -2.40 7.64
CA GLN A 101 -1.65 -3.06 7.96
C GLN A 101 -2.82 -2.09 7.74
N VAL A 102 -3.88 -2.56 7.09
CA VAL A 102 -5.14 -1.81 7.03
C VAL A 102 -5.81 -1.86 8.40
N VAL A 103 -6.10 -0.70 8.96
CA VAL A 103 -6.86 -0.54 10.22
C VAL A 103 -8.26 0.00 9.98
N GLU A 104 -8.48 0.71 8.87
CA GLU A 104 -9.80 1.21 8.46
C GLU A 104 -10.03 0.92 6.96
N PRO A 105 -10.69 -0.21 6.62
CA PRO A 105 -10.82 -0.64 5.24
C PRO A 105 -11.71 0.29 4.40
N ALA A 106 -12.63 1.03 5.02
CA ALA A 106 -13.46 2.01 4.34
C ALA A 106 -12.65 3.16 3.73
N ALA A 107 -11.72 3.72 4.52
CA ALA A 107 -10.85 4.80 4.08
C ALA A 107 -9.92 4.35 2.94
N VAL A 108 -9.37 3.14 3.06
CA VAL A 108 -8.49 2.56 2.03
C VAL A 108 -9.24 2.30 0.71
N ALA A 109 -10.45 1.73 0.77
CA ALA A 109 -11.27 1.51 -0.42
C ALA A 109 -11.68 2.83 -1.08
N GLN A 110 -11.97 3.86 -0.28
CA GLN A 110 -12.29 5.20 -0.79
C GLN A 110 -11.13 5.83 -1.59
N LEU A 111 -9.90 5.51 -1.24
CA LEU A 111 -8.71 5.98 -1.95
C LEU A 111 -8.40 5.17 -3.23
N HIS A 112 -9.10 4.06 -3.48
CA HIS A 112 -8.77 3.11 -4.54
C HIS A 112 -7.28 2.71 -4.52
N LEU A 113 -6.72 2.50 -3.33
CA LEU A 113 -5.29 2.26 -3.14
C LEU A 113 -4.95 0.79 -3.45
N HIS A 114 -4.61 0.52 -4.70
CA HIS A 114 -4.23 -0.82 -5.17
C HIS A 114 -2.72 -1.09 -5.09
N ASP A 115 -1.91 -0.03 -5.05
CA ASP A 115 -0.44 -0.12 -5.07
C ASP A 115 0.15 0.78 -3.96
N LEU A 116 0.32 0.19 -2.79
CA LEU A 116 0.98 0.83 -1.66
C LEU A 116 2.48 1.06 -1.90
N GLN A 117 3.12 0.19 -2.69
CA GLN A 117 4.57 0.30 -2.94
C GLN A 117 4.87 1.61 -3.66
N SER A 118 4.10 1.94 -4.69
CA SER A 118 4.23 3.23 -5.39
C SER A 118 3.95 4.43 -4.48
N ALA A 119 2.98 4.33 -3.57
CA ALA A 119 2.70 5.40 -2.61
C ALA A 119 3.88 5.63 -1.63
N LEU A 120 4.47 4.55 -1.14
CA LEU A 120 5.65 4.60 -0.26
C LEU A 120 6.91 5.06 -1.00
N ASP A 121 7.06 4.67 -2.27
CA ASP A 121 8.14 5.18 -3.13
C ASP A 121 8.02 6.68 -3.37
N GLY A 122 6.80 7.15 -3.68
CA GLY A 122 6.52 8.59 -3.79
C GLY A 122 6.81 9.36 -2.51
N TYR A 123 6.50 8.79 -1.34
CA TYR A 123 6.85 9.37 -0.05
C TYR A 123 8.38 9.44 0.15
N LEU A 124 9.11 8.36 -0.16
CA LEU A 124 10.57 8.32 -0.04
C LEU A 124 11.26 9.27 -1.02
N ALA A 125 10.75 9.38 -2.24
CA ALA A 125 11.28 10.25 -3.29
C ALA A 125 11.22 11.73 -2.93
N GLN A 126 10.25 12.17 -2.12
CA GLN A 126 10.17 13.55 -1.62
C GLN A 126 11.35 13.94 -0.73
N SER A 127 12.07 12.96 -0.16
CA SER A 127 13.27 13.23 0.63
C SER A 127 14.51 13.35 -0.26
N SER A 128 14.61 14.48 -0.96
CA SER A 128 15.81 14.88 -1.72
C SER A 128 17.09 14.87 -0.89
N ARG A 129 16.97 15.05 0.43
CA ARG A 129 18.08 14.97 1.38
C ARG A 129 18.62 13.56 1.50
N LEU A 130 17.79 12.52 1.53
CA LEU A 130 18.24 11.13 1.64
C LEU A 130 19.12 10.75 0.45
N ARG A 131 18.72 11.10 -0.79
CA ARG A 131 19.47 10.76 -2.01
C ARG A 131 20.90 11.34 -2.04
N ARG A 132 21.15 12.44 -1.34
CA ARG A 132 22.47 13.13 -1.30
C ARG A 132 23.39 12.66 -0.17
N LEU A 133 22.91 11.81 0.75
CA LEU A 133 23.69 11.42 1.95
C LEU A 133 24.91 10.55 1.64
N ALA A 134 24.92 9.84 0.52
CA ALA A 134 26.02 8.95 0.15
C ALA A 134 27.19 9.66 -0.58
N ALA A 135 27.01 10.92 -0.99
CA ALA A 135 27.90 11.58 -1.95
C ALA A 135 29.32 11.99 -1.45
N PRO A 136 29.58 12.29 -0.16
CA PRO A 136 30.93 12.70 0.26
C PRO A 136 31.75 11.63 1.02
N SER A 137 31.32 10.37 1.07
CA SER A 137 31.99 9.35 1.90
C SER A 137 33.23 8.73 1.22
N SER A 138 34.38 8.77 1.89
CA SER A 138 35.57 8.01 1.49
C SER A 138 35.29 6.49 1.51
N PRO A 139 35.81 5.69 0.56
CA PRO A 139 35.65 4.23 0.52
C PRO A 139 36.11 3.51 1.80
N ASP A 140 37.04 4.10 2.55
CA ASP A 140 37.51 3.54 3.84
C ASP A 140 36.47 3.62 4.97
N ARG A 141 35.34 4.32 4.74
CA ARG A 141 34.30 4.61 5.75
C ARG A 141 32.90 4.16 5.32
N LEU A 142 32.82 3.10 4.52
CA LEU A 142 31.53 2.52 4.09
C LEU A 142 30.65 2.11 5.29
N HIS A 143 31.25 1.57 6.36
CA HIS A 143 30.52 1.20 7.56
C HIS A 143 29.93 2.41 8.32
N GLU A 144 30.68 3.52 8.44
CA GLU A 144 30.17 4.77 9.04
C GLU A 144 29.03 5.34 8.19
N THR A 145 29.18 5.28 6.86
CA THR A 145 28.16 5.73 5.90
C THR A 145 26.87 4.93 6.02
N TYR A 146 26.97 3.60 6.17
CA TYR A 146 25.84 2.72 6.45
C TYR A 146 25.07 3.16 7.71
N LEU A 147 25.77 3.35 8.82
CA LEU A 147 25.16 3.74 10.09
C LEU A 147 24.49 5.11 9.99
N LEU A 148 25.12 6.07 9.31
CA LEU A 148 24.55 7.39 9.09
C LEU A 148 23.29 7.36 8.23
N ILE A 149 23.29 6.58 7.13
CA ILE A 149 22.11 6.40 6.27
C ILE A 149 20.98 5.76 7.09
N GLN A 150 21.26 4.66 7.80
CA GLN A 150 20.27 3.98 8.63
C GLN A 150 19.70 4.92 9.70
N GLN A 151 20.55 5.60 10.48
CA GLN A 151 20.14 6.53 11.54
C GLN A 151 19.27 7.66 10.97
N ARG A 152 19.65 8.22 9.82
CA ARG A 152 18.93 9.35 9.24
C ARG A 152 17.57 8.94 8.69
N ILE A 153 17.49 7.77 8.07
CA ILE A 153 16.24 7.19 7.61
C ILE A 153 15.32 6.92 8.82
N SER A 154 15.82 6.23 9.84
CA SER A 154 15.06 5.97 11.07
C SER A 154 14.59 7.26 11.76
N ALA A 155 15.45 8.29 11.83
CA ALA A 155 15.10 9.58 12.40
C ALA A 155 14.02 10.31 11.58
N GLN A 156 14.14 10.30 10.25
CA GLN A 156 13.13 10.89 9.37
C GLN A 156 11.76 10.23 9.59
N PHE A 157 11.72 8.90 9.67
CA PHE A 157 10.48 8.15 9.91
C PHE A 157 9.90 8.35 11.30
N SER A 158 10.74 8.61 12.30
CA SER A 158 10.29 8.92 13.66
C SER A 158 9.64 10.30 13.74
N VAL A 159 10.07 11.26 12.91
CA VAL A 159 9.57 12.64 12.91
C VAL A 159 8.37 12.81 11.98
N GLN A 160 8.39 12.17 10.81
CA GLN A 160 7.36 12.34 9.79
C GLN A 160 7.03 10.98 9.17
N PRO A 161 6.29 10.10 9.86
CA PRO A 161 5.92 8.81 9.29
C PRO A 161 5.05 8.97 8.02
N PRO A 162 5.04 7.98 7.11
CA PRO A 162 4.12 7.99 5.96
C PRO A 162 2.68 7.88 6.46
N GLU A 163 1.86 8.89 6.18
CA GLU A 163 0.45 8.93 6.54
C GLU A 163 -0.39 8.52 5.33
N ILE A 164 -1.04 7.37 5.43
CA ILE A 164 -2.02 6.90 4.44
C ILE A 164 -3.33 6.62 5.19
N PRO A 165 -4.44 7.29 4.83
CA PRO A 165 -5.71 7.10 5.52
C PRO A 165 -6.13 5.63 5.62
N GLY A 166 -6.49 5.21 6.82
CA GLY A 166 -6.89 3.84 7.15
C GLY A 166 -5.77 2.80 7.17
N MET A 167 -4.51 3.22 7.09
CA MET A 167 -3.34 2.37 7.20
C MET A 167 -2.54 2.65 8.46
N ARG A 168 -2.02 1.60 9.08
CA ARG A 168 -0.91 1.67 10.02
C ARG A 168 0.36 1.27 9.27
N ILE A 169 1.35 2.16 9.28
CA ILE A 169 2.63 1.95 8.59
C ILE A 169 3.75 2.20 9.58
N GLU A 170 4.56 1.17 9.81
CA GLU A 170 5.68 1.21 10.73
C GLU A 170 6.97 0.89 9.98
N LEU A 171 8.05 1.58 10.31
CA LEU A 171 9.37 1.24 9.77
C LEU A 171 9.77 -0.14 10.31
N GLY A 172 10.02 -1.08 9.40
CA GLY A 172 10.55 -2.40 9.73
C GLY A 172 12.08 -2.35 9.83
N PHE A 173 12.76 -2.41 8.69
CA PHE A 173 14.22 -2.40 8.64
C PHE A 173 14.74 -1.59 7.46
N VAL A 174 15.99 -1.16 7.57
CA VAL A 174 16.73 -0.46 6.52
C VAL A 174 17.98 -1.26 6.22
N LYS A 175 18.20 -1.58 4.95
CA LYS A 175 19.39 -2.27 4.46
C LYS A 175 20.03 -1.41 3.39
N VAL A 176 21.36 -1.28 3.42
CA VAL A 176 22.12 -0.61 2.36
C VAL A 176 22.99 -1.65 1.69
N ASP A 177 22.88 -1.73 0.36
CA ASP A 177 23.66 -2.61 -0.50
C ASP A 177 24.57 -1.72 -1.38
N VAL A 178 25.87 -1.96 -1.35
CA VAL A 178 26.88 -1.24 -2.15
C VAL A 178 27.68 -2.28 -2.93
N SER A 179 27.85 -2.08 -4.23
CA SER A 179 28.57 -2.97 -5.14
C SER A 179 29.51 -2.19 -6.04
#